data_AF-A0AA35T7R9-F1
#
_entry.id   AF-A0AA35T7R9-F1
#
_cell.length_a   1.000
_cell.length_b   1.000
_cell.length_c   1.000
_cell.angle_alpha   90.00
_cell.angle_beta   90.00
_cell.angle_gamma   90.00
#
_symmetry.space_group_name_H-M   'P 1'
#
loop_
_entity.id
_entity.type
_entity.pdbx_description
1 polymer ?
#
loop_
_entity_poly.entity_id
_entity_poly.type
_entity_poly.pdbx_seq_one_letter_code
_entity_poly.pdbx_strand_id
1 'polypeptide(L)'
;MEDQHRKKKGLMSRLSRKKKKTVFYNQGSNQSMLAVGDEVVTYEDVVRMESSAHWRRPIVLIGASGVGKGTLIRKLINSDHTRFAAVVQHTTRLVHPGEVNGHTYHFVTREEFELDILQERFLEHEEVKGQLYGTSVSAIKKIVESGRVPVLDLQPQSLKRVRYSGLMPYVVLVASPRLERLVVTRRVGPERPTRRRTSFQFII
;
A
#
# COMPACT_ATOMS: atom_id res chain seq x y z
N MET A 1 29.88 78.74 -1.12
CA MET A 1 30.59 78.28 -2.33
C MET A 1 29.87 77.04 -2.81
N GLU A 2 29.16 77.20 -3.92
CA GLU A 2 28.52 76.14 -4.69
C GLU A 2 29.53 75.10 -5.14
N ASP A 3 29.11 73.83 -5.19
CA ASP A 3 29.52 72.97 -6.29
C ASP A 3 28.50 71.88 -6.56
N GLN A 4 28.01 71.85 -7.80
CA GLN A 4 27.15 70.79 -8.34
C GLN A 4 28.01 69.64 -8.85
N HIS A 5 27.62 68.39 -8.59
CA HIS A 5 27.89 67.30 -9.55
C HIS A 5 26.92 66.10 -9.44
N ARG A 6 26.03 66.04 -10.44
CA ARG A 6 25.75 64.89 -11.33
C ARG A 6 25.09 63.61 -10.77
N LYS A 7 23.83 63.44 -11.19
CA LYS A 7 22.98 62.22 -11.24
C LYS A 7 23.71 60.91 -11.57
N LYS A 8 23.37 59.84 -10.83
CA LYS A 8 23.21 58.47 -11.37
C LYS A 8 21.93 57.84 -10.77
N LYS A 9 20.92 57.64 -11.61
CA LYS A 9 19.72 56.84 -11.30
C LYS A 9 20.08 55.36 -11.38
N GLY A 10 20.18 54.68 -10.25
CA GLY A 10 20.19 53.21 -10.17
C GLY A 10 18.78 52.71 -9.92
N LEU A 11 18.16 52.12 -10.93
CA LEU A 11 16.86 51.45 -10.84
C LEU A 11 17.08 50.07 -10.20
N MET A 12 16.91 49.94 -8.88
CA MET A 12 16.86 48.63 -8.23
C MET A 12 15.39 48.26 -7.99
N SER A 13 14.89 47.36 -8.84
CA SER A 13 13.56 46.77 -8.73
C SER A 13 13.43 45.96 -7.43
N ARG A 14 12.47 46.35 -6.59
CA ARG A 14 12.03 45.60 -5.41
C ARG A 14 11.48 44.23 -5.82
N LEU A 15 12.27 43.17 -5.64
CA LEU A 15 11.78 41.80 -5.69
C LEU A 15 10.96 41.52 -4.42
N SER A 16 9.64 41.62 -4.55
CA SER A 16 8.68 41.22 -3.52
C SER A 16 8.78 39.71 -3.29
N ARG A 17 9.27 39.31 -2.11
CA ARG A 17 9.26 37.92 -1.64
C ARG A 17 7.81 37.45 -1.49
N LYS A 18 7.28 36.73 -2.49
CA LYS A 18 6.00 36.01 -2.38
C LYS A 18 6.10 35.00 -1.23
N LYS A 19 5.30 35.20 -0.17
CA LYS A 19 5.11 34.22 0.91
C LYS A 19 4.64 32.89 0.30
N LYS A 20 5.43 31.82 0.51
CA LYS A 20 5.05 30.45 0.19
C LYS A 20 3.84 30.07 1.03
N LYS A 21 2.71 29.76 0.38
CA LYS A 21 1.58 29.10 1.03
C LYS A 21 1.96 27.63 1.20
N THR A 22 2.24 27.24 2.43
CA THR A 22 2.35 25.84 2.84
C THR A 22 0.97 25.22 2.71
N VAL A 23 0.78 24.28 1.78
CA VAL A 23 -0.46 23.52 1.65
C VAL A 23 -0.47 22.49 2.76
N PHE A 24 -1.28 22.74 3.79
CA PHE A 24 -1.62 21.73 4.79
C PHE A 24 -2.60 20.74 4.15
N TYR A 25 -2.31 19.44 4.24
CA TYR A 25 -3.25 18.39 3.84
C TYR A 25 -4.46 18.45 4.78
N ASN A 26 -5.59 18.93 4.25
CA ASN A 26 -6.84 19.02 4.98
C ASN A 26 -7.52 17.64 4.96
N GLN A 27 -7.88 17.11 6.14
CA GLN A 27 -8.52 15.79 6.33
C GLN A 27 -10.03 15.81 6.02
N GLY A 28 -10.41 16.28 4.83
CA GLY A 28 -11.81 16.42 4.45
C GLY A 28 -12.13 15.85 3.08
N SER A 29 -12.98 14.83 3.05
CA SER A 29 -13.68 14.25 1.88
C SER A 29 -12.82 13.48 0.85
N ASN A 30 -12.78 12.15 1.00
CA ASN A 30 -12.19 11.22 0.04
C ASN A 30 -12.80 11.29 -1.38
N GLN A 31 -14.01 11.84 -1.50
CA GLN A 31 -14.82 11.73 -2.72
C GLN A 31 -14.38 12.68 -3.85
N SER A 32 -13.78 13.84 -3.53
CA SER A 32 -13.37 14.83 -4.54
C SER A 32 -11.98 14.58 -5.14
N MET A 33 -11.14 13.77 -4.47
CA MET A 33 -9.73 13.57 -4.86
C MET A 33 -9.49 12.31 -5.71
N LEU A 34 -10.41 11.34 -5.67
CA LEU A 34 -10.43 10.23 -6.64
C LEU A 34 -10.76 10.72 -8.08
N ALA A 35 -11.30 11.93 -8.20
CA ALA A 35 -11.60 12.61 -9.46
C ALA A 35 -10.43 13.45 -10.02
N VAL A 36 -9.29 13.56 -9.32
CA VAL A 36 -8.07 14.06 -9.95
C VAL A 36 -7.67 13.02 -11.00
N GLY A 37 -7.89 13.39 -12.26
CA GLY A 37 -7.73 12.54 -13.42
C GLY A 37 -6.32 12.01 -13.57
N ASP A 38 -6.15 11.06 -14.47
CA ASP A 38 -4.88 10.45 -14.86
C ASP A 38 -3.94 11.42 -15.60
N GLU A 39 -3.92 12.69 -15.19
CA GLU A 39 -3.00 13.69 -15.72
C GLU A 39 -1.62 13.40 -15.15
N VAL A 40 -0.75 12.89 -16.01
CA VAL A 40 0.64 12.58 -15.66
C VAL A 40 1.35 13.91 -15.40
N VAL A 41 1.52 14.23 -14.12
CA VAL A 41 2.30 15.40 -13.69
C VAL A 41 3.77 15.17 -14.08
N THR A 42 4.37 16.14 -14.78
CA THR A 42 5.78 16.04 -15.22
C THR A 42 6.76 16.09 -14.06
N TYR A 43 6.45 16.85 -13.01
CA TYR A 43 7.24 17.00 -11.81
C TYR A 43 6.34 16.95 -10.57
N GLU A 44 6.67 16.07 -9.62
CA GLU A 44 6.05 16.02 -8.30
C GLU A 44 7.03 16.58 -7.27
N ASP A 45 6.58 17.54 -6.47
CA ASP A 45 7.35 18.03 -5.33
C ASP A 45 7.50 16.92 -4.28
N VAL A 46 8.73 16.59 -3.93
CA VAL A 46 9.04 15.53 -2.96
C VAL A 46 9.84 16.06 -1.78
N VAL A 47 9.58 15.48 -0.61
CA VAL A 47 10.30 15.78 0.64
C VAL A 47 10.94 14.50 1.16
N ARG A 48 12.17 14.61 1.69
CA ARG A 48 12.82 13.49 2.37
C ARG A 48 12.03 13.16 3.64
N MET A 49 11.40 11.99 3.62
CA MET A 49 10.73 11.44 4.79
C MET A 49 11.75 10.72 5.66
N GLU A 50 11.98 11.23 6.86
CA GLU A 50 12.73 10.50 7.87
C GLU A 50 11.83 9.45 8.53
N SER A 51 12.35 8.23 8.69
CA SER A 51 11.63 7.20 9.42
C SER A 51 11.63 7.56 10.90
N SER A 52 10.49 8.03 11.42
CA SER A 52 10.31 8.19 12.86
C SER A 52 10.35 6.82 13.53
N ALA A 53 11.02 6.74 14.69
CA ALA A 53 11.06 5.52 15.50
C ALA A 53 9.65 4.98 15.84
N HIS A 54 8.66 5.87 15.89
CA HIS A 54 7.28 5.59 16.29
C HIS A 54 6.32 5.36 15.10
N TRP A 55 6.76 5.54 13.86
CA TRP A 55 5.90 5.36 12.68
C TRP A 55 6.54 4.42 11.66
N ARG A 56 6.08 3.17 11.65
CA ARG A 56 6.52 2.16 10.68
C ARG A 56 5.70 2.28 9.40
N ARG A 57 6.35 2.71 8.32
CA ARG A 57 5.75 2.79 6.98
C ARG A 57 5.41 1.37 6.47
N PRO A 58 4.18 1.11 6.00
CA PRO A 58 3.83 -0.18 5.41
C PRO A 58 4.64 -0.48 4.15
N ILE A 59 5.03 -1.72 3.95
CA ILE A 59 5.63 -2.20 2.71
C ILE A 59 4.50 -2.78 1.85
N VAL A 60 4.31 -2.24 0.65
CA VAL A 60 3.30 -2.71 -0.31
C VAL A 60 4.01 -3.37 -1.48
N LEU A 61 3.79 -4.66 -1.67
CA LEU A 61 4.26 -5.39 -2.84
C LEU A 61 3.22 -5.33 -3.94
N ILE A 62 3.65 -4.95 -5.15
CA ILE A 62 2.84 -5.01 -6.37
C ILE A 62 3.53 -5.87 -7.42
N GLY A 63 2.77 -6.48 -8.32
CA GLY A 63 3.32 -7.29 -9.41
C GLY A 63 2.34 -8.33 -9.91
N ALA A 64 2.68 -9.00 -11.02
CA ALA A 64 1.78 -9.98 -11.64
C ALA A 64 1.47 -11.17 -10.71
N SER A 65 0.39 -11.89 -10.98
CA SER A 65 0.10 -13.13 -10.24
C SER A 65 1.20 -14.17 -10.49
N GLY A 66 1.58 -14.90 -9.43
CA GLY A 66 2.59 -15.95 -9.52
C GLY A 66 4.07 -15.50 -9.59
N VAL A 67 4.38 -14.21 -9.41
CA VAL A 67 5.79 -13.73 -9.35
C VAL A 67 6.48 -14.00 -8.00
N GLY A 68 5.78 -14.62 -7.05
CA GLY A 68 6.34 -15.01 -5.75
C GLY A 68 6.14 -14.00 -4.60
N LYS A 69 5.22 -13.04 -4.73
CA LYS A 69 4.92 -12.04 -3.69
C LYS A 69 4.60 -12.69 -2.34
N GLY A 70 3.65 -13.62 -2.29
CA GLY A 70 3.32 -14.35 -1.06
C GLY A 70 4.50 -15.11 -0.45
N THR A 71 5.37 -15.70 -1.27
CA THR A 71 6.62 -16.33 -0.81
C THR A 71 7.58 -15.32 -0.20
N LEU A 72 7.70 -14.14 -0.81
CA LEU A 72 8.54 -13.05 -0.29
C LEU A 72 8.02 -12.52 1.05
N ILE A 73 6.71 -12.32 1.18
CA ILE A 73 6.06 -11.91 2.44
C ILE A 73 6.37 -12.92 3.55
N ARG A 74 6.14 -14.22 3.29
CA ARG A 74 6.41 -15.28 4.27
C ARG A 74 7.88 -15.31 4.68
N LYS A 75 8.81 -15.23 3.71
CA LYS A 75 10.25 -15.22 4.01
C LYS A 75 10.67 -13.99 4.82
N LEU A 76 10.11 -12.82 4.51
CA LEU A 76 10.41 -11.58 5.22
C LEU A 76 9.92 -11.64 6.67
N ILE A 77 8.69 -12.12 6.89
CA ILE A 77 8.14 -12.31 8.24
C ILE A 77 8.97 -13.35 9.00
N ASN A 78 9.30 -14.48 8.37
CA ASN A 78 10.10 -15.53 9.00
C ASN A 78 11.53 -15.10 9.33
N SER A 79 12.08 -14.11 8.61
CA SER A 79 13.41 -13.57 8.92
C SER A 79 13.42 -12.70 10.17
N ASP A 80 12.32 -12.02 10.49
CA ASP A 80 12.20 -11.15 11.66
C ASP A 80 10.72 -10.90 12.00
N HIS A 81 10.14 -11.85 12.75
CA HIS A 81 8.74 -11.80 13.21
C HIS A 81 8.46 -10.64 14.17
N THR A 82 9.50 -10.10 14.82
CA THR A 82 9.39 -8.98 15.76
C THR A 82 9.24 -7.65 15.04
N ARG A 83 9.74 -7.56 13.81
CA ARG A 83 9.72 -6.35 13.00
C ARG A 83 8.65 -6.35 11.92
N PHE A 84 8.35 -7.49 11.30
CA PHE A 84 7.41 -7.58 10.18
C PHE A 84 6.17 -8.38 10.54
N ALA A 85 5.03 -7.96 10.01
CA ALA A 85 3.78 -8.71 10.15
C ALA A 85 2.97 -8.68 8.85
N ALA A 86 2.34 -9.80 8.52
CA ALA A 86 1.31 -9.86 7.49
C ALA A 86 0.04 -9.17 7.99
N VAL A 87 -0.66 -8.50 7.10
CA VAL A 87 -1.99 -7.94 7.39
C VAL A 87 -3.03 -9.05 7.25
N VAL A 88 -3.78 -9.29 8.32
CA VAL A 88 -4.91 -10.24 8.32
C VAL A 88 -6.07 -9.62 7.53
N GLN A 89 -6.49 -10.29 6.47
CA GLN A 89 -7.58 -9.84 5.60
C GLN A 89 -8.94 -10.25 6.16
N HIS A 90 -10.00 -9.58 5.73
CA HIS A 90 -11.39 -9.98 6.01
C HIS A 90 -11.90 -10.85 4.86
N THR A 91 -12.78 -11.80 5.16
CA THR A 91 -13.46 -12.60 4.14
C THR A 91 -14.86 -13.01 4.56
N THR A 92 -15.75 -13.17 3.58
CA THR A 92 -17.09 -13.74 3.77
C THR A 92 -17.11 -15.26 3.63
N ARG A 93 -15.97 -15.87 3.27
CA ARG A 93 -15.85 -17.33 3.18
C ARG A 93 -16.13 -17.93 4.55
N LEU A 94 -16.87 -19.02 4.60
CA LEU A 94 -17.04 -19.79 5.82
C LEU A 94 -15.70 -20.31 6.35
N VAL A 95 -15.53 -20.23 7.66
CA VAL A 95 -14.39 -20.82 8.37
C VAL A 95 -14.33 -22.33 8.10
N HIS A 96 -13.17 -22.84 7.70
CA HIS A 96 -12.95 -24.27 7.56
C HIS A 96 -12.52 -24.91 8.88
N PRO A 97 -12.73 -26.23 9.06
CA PRO A 97 -12.27 -26.92 10.26
C PRO A 97 -10.77 -26.72 10.49
N GLY A 98 -10.40 -26.24 11.68
CA GLY A 98 -9.02 -25.95 12.08
C GLY A 98 -8.54 -24.52 11.79
N GLU A 99 -9.33 -23.70 11.10
CA GLU A 99 -9.03 -22.28 10.96
C GLU A 99 -9.47 -21.49 12.20
N VAL A 100 -8.65 -20.51 12.60
CA VAL A 100 -8.92 -19.64 13.74
C VAL A 100 -9.17 -18.22 13.24
N ASN A 101 -10.28 -17.62 13.69
CA ASN A 101 -10.62 -16.24 13.35
C ASN A 101 -9.54 -15.27 13.83
N GLY A 102 -9.11 -14.36 12.95
CA GLY A 102 -8.06 -13.38 13.22
C GLY A 102 -6.63 -13.91 13.09
N HIS A 103 -6.44 -15.18 12.70
CA HIS A 103 -5.11 -15.71 12.39
C HIS A 103 -4.75 -15.50 10.91
N THR A 104 -5.42 -16.22 10.01
CA THR A 104 -5.23 -16.07 8.55
C THR A 104 -6.21 -15.06 7.96
N TYR A 105 -7.46 -15.09 8.44
CA TYR A 105 -8.54 -14.20 8.02
C TYR A 105 -9.40 -13.80 9.20
N HIS A 106 -10.02 -12.63 9.09
CA HIS A 106 -11.22 -12.25 9.82
C HIS A 106 -12.43 -12.74 9.04
N PHE A 107 -13.13 -13.74 9.58
CA PHE A 107 -14.34 -14.28 8.98
C PHE A 107 -15.52 -13.43 9.45
N VAL A 108 -16.19 -12.76 8.51
CA VAL A 108 -17.32 -11.84 8.75
C VAL A 108 -18.50 -12.23 7.87
N THR A 109 -19.71 -11.78 8.19
CA THR A 109 -20.85 -12.03 7.29
C THR A 109 -20.75 -11.18 6.03
N ARG A 110 -21.50 -11.54 4.98
CA ARG A 110 -21.53 -10.76 3.74
C ARG A 110 -22.13 -9.38 3.97
N GLU A 111 -23.15 -9.28 4.82
CA GLU A 111 -23.80 -8.02 5.18
C GLU A 111 -22.81 -7.10 5.91
N GLU A 112 -22.06 -7.61 6.90
CA GLU A 112 -21.03 -6.84 7.60
C GLU A 112 -19.94 -6.35 6.63
N PHE A 113 -19.48 -7.21 5.73
CA PHE A 113 -18.47 -6.86 4.74
C PHE A 113 -18.97 -5.76 3.79
N GLU A 114 -20.20 -5.88 3.29
CA GLU A 114 -20.80 -4.90 2.38
C GLU A 114 -21.03 -3.55 3.10
N LEU A 115 -21.42 -3.55 4.38
CA LEU A 115 -21.48 -2.35 5.20
C LEU A 115 -20.11 -1.68 5.35
N ASP A 116 -19.04 -2.45 5.56
CA ASP A 116 -17.68 -1.94 5.64
C ASP A 116 -17.16 -1.38 4.31
N ILE A 117 -17.62 -1.93 3.16
CA ILE A 117 -17.38 -1.34 1.83
C ILE A 117 -18.05 0.04 1.75
N LEU A 118 -19.34 0.13 2.12
CA LEU A 118 -20.11 1.38 2.08
C LEU A 118 -19.51 2.46 3.00
N GLN A 119 -18.88 2.05 4.10
CA GLN A 119 -18.22 2.93 5.06
C GLN A 119 -16.75 3.22 4.71
N GLU A 120 -16.30 2.86 3.50
CA GLU A 120 -14.93 3.07 3.01
C GLU A 120 -13.83 2.51 3.93
N ARG A 121 -14.10 1.40 4.64
CA ARG A 121 -13.14 0.81 5.59
C ARG A 121 -12.07 -0.05 4.95
N PHE A 122 -12.32 -0.51 3.72
CA PHE A 122 -11.38 -1.31 2.94
C PHE A 122 -10.48 -0.47 2.06
N LEU A 123 -9.18 -0.74 2.16
CA LEU A 123 -8.17 -0.22 1.24
C LEU A 123 -8.33 -0.83 -0.14
N GLU A 124 -8.64 -2.12 -0.18
CA GLU A 124 -8.88 -2.95 -1.35
C GLU A 124 -9.88 -4.06 -0.96
N HIS A 125 -10.76 -4.42 -1.90
CA HIS A 125 -11.60 -5.60 -1.80
C HIS A 125 -11.82 -6.22 -3.17
N GLU A 126 -12.00 -7.55 -3.21
CA GLU A 126 -12.27 -8.32 -4.42
C GLU A 126 -13.26 -9.45 -4.15
N GLU A 127 -14.01 -9.87 -5.19
CA GLU A 127 -14.87 -11.05 -5.14
C GLU A 127 -14.22 -12.20 -5.92
N VAL A 128 -13.99 -13.32 -5.24
CA VAL A 128 -13.39 -14.52 -5.82
C VAL A 128 -14.32 -15.70 -5.58
N LYS A 129 -14.91 -16.23 -6.66
CA LYS A 129 -15.84 -17.38 -6.61
C LYS A 129 -17.02 -17.18 -5.64
N GLY A 130 -17.61 -15.98 -5.65
CA GLY A 130 -18.76 -15.63 -4.80
C GLY A 130 -18.41 -15.33 -3.34
N GLN A 131 -17.12 -15.27 -2.99
CA GLN A 131 -16.64 -14.90 -1.66
C GLN A 131 -15.88 -13.59 -1.74
N LEU A 132 -16.14 -12.68 -0.82
CA LEU A 132 -15.46 -11.40 -0.74
C LEU A 132 -14.19 -11.53 0.11
N TYR A 133 -13.16 -10.80 -0.28
CA TYR A 133 -11.90 -10.67 0.43
C TYR A 133 -11.51 -9.19 0.46
N GLY A 134 -10.96 -8.71 1.58
CA GLY A 134 -10.60 -7.30 1.70
C GLY A 134 -9.55 -7.01 2.75
N THR A 135 -8.78 -5.95 2.51
CA THR A 135 -7.75 -5.46 3.43
C THR A 135 -8.24 -4.18 4.09
N SER A 136 -8.55 -4.22 5.38
CA SER A 136 -9.07 -3.05 6.09
C SER A 136 -7.96 -2.08 6.49
N VAL A 137 -8.25 -0.78 6.46
CA VAL A 137 -7.31 0.25 6.91
C VAL A 137 -6.98 0.08 8.41
N SER A 138 -7.97 -0.37 9.20
CA SER A 138 -7.81 -0.63 10.63
C SER A 138 -6.83 -1.78 10.92
N ALA A 139 -6.85 -2.87 10.13
CA ALA A 139 -5.91 -3.98 10.29
C ALA A 139 -4.45 -3.53 10.08
N ILE A 140 -4.22 -2.62 9.13
CA ILE A 140 -2.90 -2.04 8.88
C ILE A 140 -2.46 -1.18 10.05
N LYS A 141 -3.34 -0.27 10.52
CA LYS A 141 -3.04 0.64 11.64
C LYS A 141 -2.68 -0.12 12.92
N LYS A 142 -3.43 -1.19 13.25
CA LYS A 142 -3.12 -2.05 14.41
C LYS A 142 -1.69 -2.59 14.39
N ILE A 143 -1.18 -2.98 13.21
CA ILE A 143 0.21 -3.47 13.09
C ILE A 143 1.21 -2.33 13.28
N VAL A 144 0.95 -1.17 12.69
CA VAL A 144 1.80 0.03 12.88
C VAL A 144 1.86 0.43 14.35
N GLU A 145 0.72 0.45 15.04
CA GLU A 145 0.58 0.74 16.47
C GLU A 145 1.32 -0.28 17.34
N SER A 146 1.43 -1.54 16.90
CA SER A 146 2.25 -2.56 17.56
C SER A 146 3.77 -2.38 17.36
N GLY A 147 4.20 -1.31 16.70
CA GLY A 147 5.62 -1.02 16.44
C GLY A 147 6.23 -1.83 15.29
N ARG A 148 5.40 -2.60 14.57
CA ARG A 148 5.80 -3.49 13.47
C ARG A 148 5.53 -2.85 12.11
N VAL A 149 6.22 -3.35 11.09
CA VAL A 149 6.05 -2.97 9.69
C VAL A 149 5.00 -3.90 9.07
N PRO A 150 3.83 -3.37 8.66
CA PRO A 150 2.88 -4.14 7.89
C PRO A 150 3.43 -4.44 6.50
N VAL A 151 3.33 -5.70 6.07
CA VAL A 151 3.72 -6.14 4.72
C VAL A 151 2.46 -6.60 3.98
N LEU A 152 2.19 -5.97 2.84
CA LEU A 152 0.96 -6.14 2.08
C LEU A 152 1.24 -6.65 0.67
N ASP A 153 0.32 -7.46 0.16
CA ASP A 153 0.16 -7.76 -1.27
C ASP A 153 -1.09 -7.02 -1.74
N LEU A 154 -0.95 -6.03 -2.61
CA LEU A 154 -2.07 -5.25 -3.15
C LEU A 154 -2.04 -5.22 -4.67
N GLN A 155 -3.20 -5.05 -5.29
CA GLN A 155 -3.28 -4.88 -6.73
C GLN A 155 -2.95 -3.42 -7.14
N PRO A 156 -2.39 -3.19 -8.34
CA PRO A 156 -1.99 -1.85 -8.78
C PRO A 156 -3.11 -0.79 -8.72
N GLN A 157 -4.35 -1.18 -9.02
CA GLN A 157 -5.53 -0.31 -8.95
C GLN A 157 -5.76 0.29 -7.56
N SER A 158 -5.35 -0.41 -6.50
CA SER A 158 -5.55 0.02 -5.13
C SER A 158 -4.54 1.09 -4.69
N LEU A 159 -3.45 1.29 -5.44
CA LEU A 159 -2.41 2.27 -5.12
C LEU A 159 -2.94 3.70 -5.04
N LYS A 160 -3.98 4.05 -5.81
CA LYS A 160 -4.62 5.37 -5.70
C LYS A 160 -5.17 5.59 -4.29
N ARG A 161 -5.91 4.61 -3.76
CA ARG A 161 -6.43 4.65 -2.38
C ARG A 161 -5.30 4.63 -1.36
N VAL A 162 -4.27 3.80 -1.55
CA VAL A 162 -3.13 3.75 -0.62
C VAL A 162 -2.39 5.09 -0.54
N ARG A 163 -2.18 5.77 -1.67
CA ARG A 163 -1.51 7.08 -1.70
C ARG A 163 -2.23 8.12 -0.84
N TYR A 164 -3.56 8.11 -0.82
CA TYR A 164 -4.38 9.07 -0.07
C TYR A 164 -4.76 8.62 1.35
N SER A 165 -4.46 7.38 1.72
CA SER A 165 -4.81 6.82 3.04
C SER A 165 -4.03 7.41 4.23
N GLY A 166 -3.01 8.24 3.98
CA GLY A 166 -2.10 8.74 5.02
C GLY A 166 -1.13 7.70 5.57
N LEU A 167 -1.14 6.46 5.07
CA LEU A 167 -0.24 5.39 5.50
C LEU A 167 1.22 5.59 5.06
N MET A 168 1.45 6.41 4.03
CA MET A 168 2.78 6.71 3.47
C MET A 168 3.59 5.44 3.15
N PRO A 169 3.06 4.51 2.34
CA PRO A 169 3.68 3.21 2.11
C PRO A 169 5.04 3.33 1.42
N TYR A 170 5.83 2.25 1.50
CA TYR A 170 6.94 1.98 0.61
C TYR A 170 6.50 0.92 -0.41
N VAL A 171 6.29 1.34 -1.66
CA VAL A 171 5.77 0.46 -2.72
C VAL A 171 6.94 -0.21 -3.45
N VAL A 172 6.89 -1.54 -3.56
CA VAL A 172 7.91 -2.36 -4.20
C VAL A 172 7.29 -3.14 -5.35
N LEU A 173 7.78 -2.89 -6.57
CA LEU A 173 7.41 -3.69 -7.74
C LEU A 173 8.23 -4.99 -7.77
N VAL A 174 7.53 -6.12 -7.64
CA VAL A 174 8.08 -7.46 -7.83
C VAL A 174 7.87 -7.86 -9.29
N ALA A 175 8.89 -7.59 -10.11
CA ALA A 175 8.85 -7.87 -11.54
C ALA A 175 9.12 -9.36 -11.84
N SER A 176 8.46 -9.87 -12.87
CA SER A 176 8.81 -11.16 -13.47
C SER A 176 10.20 -11.09 -14.10
N PRO A 177 10.96 -12.21 -14.14
CA PRO A 177 12.11 -12.31 -15.03
C PRO A 177 11.67 -12.19 -16.50
N ARG A 178 12.64 -11.97 -17.39
CA ARG A 178 12.43 -11.96 -18.86
C ARG A 178 11.75 -13.24 -19.33
N LEU A 179 11.00 -13.15 -20.43
CA LEU A 179 10.15 -14.22 -20.96
C LEU A 179 10.88 -15.58 -21.08
N GLU A 180 12.10 -15.57 -21.61
CA GLU A 180 12.94 -16.77 -21.76
C GLU A 180 13.12 -17.52 -20.43
N ARG A 181 13.47 -16.80 -19.36
CA ARG A 181 13.61 -17.37 -18.02
C ARG A 181 12.27 -17.71 -17.38
N LEU A 182 11.22 -16.95 -17.67
CA LEU A 182 9.88 -17.21 -17.17
C LEU A 182 9.34 -18.57 -17.67
N VAL A 183 9.59 -18.91 -18.94
CA VAL A 183 9.20 -20.19 -19.53
C VAL A 183 9.93 -21.34 -18.83
N VAL A 184 11.23 -21.23 -18.61
CA VAL A 184 12.03 -22.25 -17.92
C VAL A 184 11.52 -22.48 -16.50
N THR A 185 11.36 -21.41 -15.72
CA THR A 185 10.92 -21.48 -14.31
C THR A 185 9.48 -21.96 -14.12
N ARG A 186 8.62 -21.90 -15.16
CA ARG A 186 7.25 -22.43 -15.11
C ARG A 186 7.09 -23.82 -15.70
N ARG A 187 7.98 -24.23 -16.62
CA ARG A 187 8.06 -25.61 -17.14
C ARG A 187 8.70 -26.55 -16.13
N VAL A 188 9.78 -26.08 -15.49
CA VAL A 188 10.35 -26.68 -14.28
C VAL A 188 9.51 -26.18 -13.11
N GLY A 189 8.26 -26.67 -13.01
CA GLY A 189 7.53 -26.47 -11.76
C GLY A 189 8.36 -27.07 -10.62
N PRO A 190 8.33 -26.53 -9.39
CA PRO A 190 8.55 -27.41 -8.25
C PRO A 190 7.62 -28.61 -8.46
N GLU A 191 8.08 -29.84 -8.19
CA GLU A 191 7.23 -31.03 -8.19
C GLU A 191 5.84 -30.63 -7.72
N ARG A 192 4.84 -30.71 -8.62
CA ARG A 192 3.47 -30.50 -8.18
C ARG A 192 3.24 -31.63 -7.20
N PRO A 193 2.98 -31.38 -5.90
CA PRO A 193 2.55 -32.45 -5.04
C PRO A 193 1.33 -33.04 -5.72
N THR A 194 1.40 -34.33 -6.00
CA THR A 194 0.40 -35.09 -6.72
C THR A 194 -0.95 -34.65 -6.21
N ARG A 195 -1.81 -34.14 -7.10
CA ARG A 195 -3.16 -33.67 -6.78
C ARG A 195 -4.00 -34.88 -6.37
N ARG A 196 -3.76 -35.42 -5.18
CA ARG A 196 -4.72 -36.27 -4.50
C ARG A 196 -5.83 -35.34 -4.03
N ARG A 197 -7.01 -35.56 -4.61
CA ARG A 197 -8.29 -35.07 -4.08
C ARG A 197 -8.39 -35.50 -2.61
N THR A 198 -8.00 -34.63 -1.69
CA THR A 198 -8.38 -34.66 -0.26
C THR A 198 -7.92 -33.35 0.37
N SER A 199 -8.84 -32.68 1.07
CA SER A 199 -8.61 -31.76 2.20
C SER A 199 -7.36 -30.87 2.14
N PHE A 200 -7.57 -29.57 1.88
CA PHE A 200 -6.58 -28.53 2.18
C PHE A 200 -6.27 -28.54 3.68
N GLN A 201 -5.15 -29.15 4.03
CA GLN A 201 -4.57 -29.14 5.36
C GLN A 201 -3.38 -28.19 5.32
N PHE A 202 -3.54 -26.99 5.88
CA PHE A 202 -2.40 -26.15 6.24
C PHE A 202 -1.64 -26.88 7.37
N ILE A 203 -0.37 -27.15 7.15
CA ILE A 203 0.52 -27.70 8.18
C ILE A 203 0.92 -26.54 9.11
N ILE A 204 0.59 -26.74 10.38
CA ILE A 204 1.13 -26.25 11.67
C ILE A 204 2.15 -25.11 11.59
#